data_AF-A0A1M6JWB0-F1
#
_entry.id   AF-A0A1M6JWB0-F1
#
_cell.length_a   1.000
_cell.length_b   1.000
_cell.length_c   1.000
_cell.angle_alpha   90.00
_cell.angle_beta   90.00
_cell.angle_gamma   90.00
#
_symmetry.space_group_name_H-M   'P 1'
#
loop_
_entity.id
_entity.type
_entity.pdbx_description
1 polymer ?
#
loop_
_entity_poly.entity_id
_entity_poly.type
_entity_poly.pdbx_seq_one_letter_code
_entity_poly.pdbx_strand_id
1 'polypeptide(L)'
;MSHSEEYYSQLLNKVNQTHPIAGFETNKYNLDVACFLAEVNDTSAYLYKNCSNIDEFGNLYFGLKHTQVGERIRIAQSFGQRQNDGSYVIPNMEYLARYTITNLGEIRKLPGFNGNIEDMENIYNVSPSNSSKELREKLKAARRELHPNAAKIKENTEKFEALELSIKEDTLNAFKLACANEGEHYIHVLKDFINDYINNHL
;
A
#
# COMPACT_ATOMS: atom_id res chain seq x y z
N MET A 1 -11.47 -17.01 32.25
CA MET A 1 -10.81 -16.22 31.20
C MET A 1 -11.66 -16.34 29.96
N SER A 2 -11.93 -15.22 29.28
CA SER A 2 -12.58 -15.27 27.98
C SER A 2 -11.63 -15.88 26.94
N HIS A 3 -12.15 -16.53 25.89
CA HIS A 3 -11.33 -17.11 24.81
C HIS A 3 -10.35 -16.09 24.19
N SER A 4 -10.71 -14.81 24.19
CA SER A 4 -9.88 -13.73 23.69
C SER A 4 -8.67 -13.44 24.61
N GLU A 5 -8.84 -13.41 25.93
CA GLU A 5 -7.73 -13.20 26.89
C GLU A 5 -6.64 -14.26 26.83
N GLU A 6 -7.05 -15.53 26.66
CA GLU A 6 -6.12 -16.65 26.55
C GLU A 6 -5.33 -16.59 25.25
N TYR A 7 -6.02 -16.33 24.13
CA TYR A 7 -5.41 -16.11 22.83
C TYR A 7 -4.38 -14.95 22.87
N TYR A 8 -4.70 -13.81 23.50
CA TYR A 8 -3.73 -12.71 23.61
C TYR A 8 -2.53 -13.05 24.46
N SER A 9 -2.74 -13.73 25.58
CA SER A 9 -1.63 -14.12 26.45
C SER A 9 -0.67 -15.06 25.72
N GLN A 10 -1.20 -15.96 24.89
CA GLN A 10 -0.40 -16.84 24.03
C GLN A 10 0.37 -16.05 22.97
N LEU A 11 -0.28 -15.12 22.27
CA LEU A 11 0.39 -14.30 21.26
C LEU A 11 1.49 -13.40 21.85
N LEU A 12 1.22 -12.75 22.98
CA LEU A 12 2.20 -11.88 23.65
C LEU A 12 3.39 -12.70 24.16
N ASN A 13 3.13 -13.90 24.71
CA ASN A 13 4.18 -14.83 25.11
C ASN A 13 5.02 -15.28 23.92
N LYS A 14 4.41 -15.57 22.77
CA LYS A 14 5.13 -15.94 21.53
C LYS A 14 6.12 -14.84 21.12
N VAL A 15 5.69 -13.57 21.10
CA VAL A 15 6.58 -12.45 20.76
C VAL A 15 7.68 -12.27 21.82
N ASN A 16 7.31 -12.27 23.11
CA ASN A 16 8.24 -12.03 24.21
C ASN A 16 9.29 -13.14 24.41
N GLN A 17 8.91 -14.40 24.17
CA GLN A 17 9.84 -15.54 24.22
C GLN A 17 10.85 -15.49 23.08
N THR A 18 10.41 -15.02 21.91
CA THR A 18 11.28 -14.93 20.73
C THR A 18 12.22 -13.73 20.85
N HIS A 19 11.74 -12.62 21.43
CA HIS A 19 12.49 -11.37 21.55
C HIS A 19 12.07 -10.57 22.80
N PRO A 20 12.90 -10.49 23.85
CA PRO A 20 12.56 -9.70 25.03
C PRO A 20 12.45 -8.21 24.66
N ILE A 21 11.40 -7.56 25.18
CA ILE A 21 10.91 -6.19 24.85
C ILE A 21 12.00 -5.09 24.95
N ALA A 22 13.15 -5.35 25.59
CA ALA A 22 14.24 -4.37 25.73
C ALA A 22 15.35 -4.56 24.69
N GLY A 23 15.42 -3.68 23.70
CA GLY A 23 16.66 -3.35 22.97
C GLY A 23 17.02 -4.16 21.73
N PHE A 24 16.14 -5.04 21.23
CA PHE A 24 16.39 -5.81 20.00
C PHE A 24 15.60 -5.28 18.80
N GLU A 25 16.13 -4.28 18.10
CA GLU A 25 15.63 -3.91 16.77
C GLU A 25 16.32 -4.75 15.68
N THR A 26 16.19 -6.08 15.75
CA THR A 26 16.52 -6.88 14.56
C THR A 26 15.41 -6.76 13.53
N ASN A 27 15.73 -6.86 12.26
CA ASN A 27 14.70 -6.90 11.21
C ASN A 27 13.76 -8.10 11.38
N LYS A 28 14.27 -9.23 11.89
CA LYS A 28 13.47 -10.41 12.22
C LYS A 28 12.42 -10.10 13.29
N TYR A 29 12.82 -9.50 14.42
CA TYR A 29 11.88 -9.05 15.45
C TYR A 29 10.80 -8.14 14.87
N ASN A 30 11.18 -7.21 13.99
CA ASN A 30 10.22 -6.31 13.37
C ASN A 30 9.21 -7.03 12.47
N LEU A 31 9.59 -8.14 11.83
CA LEU A 31 8.70 -8.99 11.05
C LEU A 31 7.78 -9.82 11.95
N ASP A 32 8.27 -10.33 13.08
CA ASP A 32 7.43 -11.01 14.07
C ASP A 32 6.39 -10.07 14.66
N VAL A 33 6.78 -8.84 15.02
CA VAL A 33 5.85 -7.78 15.45
C VAL A 33 4.86 -7.45 14.34
N ALA A 34 5.28 -7.47 13.07
CA ALA A 34 4.37 -7.25 11.95
C ALA A 34 3.28 -8.33 11.85
N CYS A 35 3.67 -9.62 11.93
CA CYS A 35 2.71 -10.73 11.96
C CYS A 35 1.73 -10.57 13.14
N PHE A 36 2.26 -10.32 14.35
CA PHE A 36 1.46 -10.14 15.55
C PHE A 36 0.46 -8.98 15.42
N LEU A 37 0.89 -7.82 14.91
CA LEU A 37 -0.01 -6.67 14.74
C LEU A 37 -1.11 -6.96 13.70
N ALA A 38 -0.80 -7.72 12.63
CA ALA A 38 -1.81 -8.11 11.64
C ALA A 38 -2.83 -9.09 12.24
N GLU A 39 -2.40 -10.07 13.03
CA GLU A 39 -3.28 -10.99 13.76
C GLU A 39 -4.22 -10.25 14.70
N VAL A 40 -3.67 -9.34 15.50
CA VAL A 40 -4.43 -8.53 16.46
C VAL A 40 -5.42 -7.62 15.72
N ASN A 41 -5.00 -7.00 14.61
CA ASN A 41 -5.86 -6.14 13.82
C ASN A 41 -7.05 -6.90 13.23
N ASP A 42 -6.79 -8.02 12.56
CA ASP A 42 -7.81 -8.80 11.83
C ASP A 42 -8.82 -9.47 12.78
N THR A 43 -8.42 -9.74 14.03
CA THR A 43 -9.29 -10.30 15.07
C THR A 43 -9.93 -9.25 15.96
N SER A 44 -9.69 -7.95 15.71
CA SER A 44 -10.14 -6.84 16.56
C SER A 44 -9.74 -6.97 18.03
N ALA A 45 -8.59 -7.60 18.24
CA ALA A 45 -8.11 -8.04 19.52
C ALA A 45 -7.76 -6.95 20.51
N TYR A 46 -7.33 -5.82 19.96
CA TYR A 46 -6.99 -4.62 20.69
C TYR A 46 -8.15 -4.13 21.59
N LEU A 47 -9.42 -4.40 21.21
CA LEU A 47 -10.60 -3.99 21.97
C LEU A 47 -10.65 -4.63 23.37
N TYR A 48 -10.20 -5.88 23.52
CA TYR A 48 -10.17 -6.58 24.81
C TYR A 48 -9.11 -6.05 25.77
N LYS A 49 -8.14 -5.26 25.30
CA LYS A 49 -7.11 -4.62 26.13
C LYS A 49 -7.43 -3.17 26.47
N ASN A 50 -8.70 -2.77 26.34
CA ASN A 50 -9.16 -1.40 26.49
C ASN A 50 -8.49 -0.41 25.52
N CYS A 51 -7.88 -0.88 24.43
CA CYS A 51 -7.41 -0.02 23.37
C CYS A 51 -8.57 0.25 22.40
N SER A 52 -8.76 1.52 22.03
CA SER A 52 -9.83 1.96 21.14
C SER A 52 -9.56 1.59 19.69
N ASN A 53 -8.29 1.39 19.33
CA ASN A 53 -7.84 1.03 17.99
C ASN A 53 -6.48 0.30 18.02
N ILE A 54 -6.06 -0.22 16.87
CA ILE A 54 -4.79 -0.95 16.72
C ILE A 54 -3.55 -0.06 16.92
N ASP A 55 -3.65 1.25 16.66
CA ASP A 55 -2.53 2.17 16.81
C ASP A 55 -2.20 2.44 18.27
N GLU A 56 -3.23 2.64 19.10
CA GLU A 56 -3.11 2.75 20.55
C GLU A 56 -2.47 1.48 21.14
N PHE A 57 -2.92 0.32 20.67
CA PHE A 57 -2.34 -0.96 21.05
C PHE A 57 -0.86 -1.07 20.64
N GLY A 58 -0.53 -0.76 19.38
CA GLY A 58 0.85 -0.80 18.89
C GLY A 58 1.77 0.19 19.60
N ASN A 59 1.25 1.35 20.00
CA ASN A 59 1.98 2.33 20.79
C ASN A 59 2.24 1.82 22.22
N LEU A 60 1.22 1.29 22.88
CA LEU A 60 1.29 0.81 24.26
C LEU A 60 2.28 -0.34 24.43
N TYR A 61 2.27 -1.31 23.52
CA TYR A 61 3.05 -2.55 23.67
C TYR A 61 4.41 -2.52 22.97
N PHE A 62 4.57 -1.70 21.93
CA PHE A 62 5.80 -1.67 21.12
C PHE A 62 6.41 -0.28 20.94
N GLY A 63 5.82 0.77 21.53
CA GLY A 63 6.31 2.15 21.39
C GLY A 63 6.20 2.70 19.97
N LEU A 64 5.36 2.11 19.12
CA LEU A 64 5.23 2.47 17.71
C LEU A 64 4.32 3.68 17.50
N LYS A 65 4.62 4.50 16.49
CA LYS A 65 3.73 5.55 15.99
C LYS A 65 2.68 4.94 15.06
N HIS A 66 1.53 5.61 14.90
CA HIS A 66 0.45 5.21 13.97
C HIS A 66 0.95 4.77 12.58
N THR A 67 1.82 5.57 11.95
CA THR A 67 2.38 5.25 10.62
C THR A 67 3.20 3.94 10.62
N GLN A 68 3.89 3.66 11.71
CA GLN A 68 4.74 2.47 11.88
C GLN A 68 3.91 1.21 12.16
N VAL A 69 2.78 1.34 12.84
CA VAL A 69 1.81 0.25 13.06
C VAL A 69 1.19 -0.16 11.73
N GLY A 70 0.62 0.80 10.99
CA GLY A 70 -0.01 0.52 9.71
C GLY A 70 0.97 0.03 8.62
N GLU A 71 2.25 0.43 8.67
CA GLU A 71 3.27 -0.13 7.78
C GLU A 71 3.54 -1.61 8.07
N ARG A 72 3.73 -1.98 9.34
CA ARG A 72 3.98 -3.37 9.74
C ARG A 72 2.83 -4.29 9.40
N ILE A 73 1.60 -3.90 9.70
CA ILE A 73 0.40 -4.68 9.33
C ILE A 73 0.38 -4.96 7.82
N ARG A 74 0.63 -3.92 7.00
CA ARG A 74 0.65 -4.07 5.54
C ARG A 74 1.81 -4.94 5.06
N ILE A 75 2.95 -4.94 5.73
CA ILE A 75 4.07 -5.86 5.41
C ILE A 75 3.66 -7.30 5.68
N ALA A 76 3.10 -7.60 6.85
CA ALA A 76 2.62 -8.95 7.16
C ALA A 76 1.53 -9.42 6.18
N GLN A 77 0.62 -8.53 5.77
CA GLN A 77 -0.40 -8.86 4.77
C GLN A 77 0.15 -9.00 3.34
N SER A 78 1.27 -8.35 3.03
CA SER A 78 1.87 -8.38 1.68
C SER A 78 2.83 -9.56 1.48
N PHE A 79 3.57 -9.93 2.53
CA PHE A 79 4.62 -10.95 2.47
C PHE A 79 4.28 -12.21 3.28
N GLY A 80 3.27 -12.13 4.13
CA GLY A 80 2.82 -13.23 4.98
C GLY A 80 1.56 -13.90 4.47
N GLN A 81 1.26 -15.05 5.06
CA GLN A 81 0.11 -15.88 4.79
C GLN A 81 -0.65 -16.09 6.10
N ARG A 82 -1.94 -15.73 6.08
CA ARG A 82 -2.84 -16.03 7.19
C ARG A 82 -3.17 -17.51 7.20
N GLN A 83 -2.97 -18.14 8.35
CA GLN A 83 -3.26 -19.53 8.62
C GLN A 83 -4.71 -19.71 9.08
N ASN A 84 -5.19 -20.96 9.08
CA ASN A 84 -6.57 -21.29 9.46
C ASN A 84 -6.89 -20.96 10.93
N ASP A 85 -5.88 -20.99 11.80
CA ASP A 85 -6.01 -20.62 13.22
C ASP A 85 -6.00 -19.09 13.44
N GLY A 86 -5.96 -18.31 12.35
CA GLY A 86 -5.92 -16.86 12.38
C GLY A 86 -4.52 -16.26 12.51
N SER A 87 -3.49 -17.09 12.75
CA SER A 87 -2.11 -16.62 12.83
C SER A 87 -1.55 -16.16 11.48
N TYR A 88 -0.53 -15.31 11.49
CA TYR A 88 0.20 -14.88 10.30
C TYR A 88 1.61 -15.48 10.32
N VAL A 89 2.02 -16.03 9.18
CA VAL A 89 3.37 -16.57 8.98
C VAL A 89 3.97 -15.95 7.72
N ILE A 90 5.22 -15.48 7.81
CA ILE A 90 6.00 -15.09 6.64
C ILE A 90 6.88 -16.30 6.25
N PRO A 91 6.62 -16.97 5.11
CA PRO A 91 7.28 -18.23 4.76
C PRO A 91 8.81 -18.12 4.66
N ASN A 92 9.33 -17.00 4.15
CA ASN A 92 10.76 -16.75 3.93
C ASN A 92 11.32 -15.72 4.92
N MET A 93 10.95 -15.80 6.20
CA MET A 93 11.28 -14.77 7.19
C MET A 93 12.78 -14.49 7.31
N GLU A 94 13.63 -15.51 7.34
CA GLU A 94 15.09 -15.32 7.44
C GLU A 94 15.66 -14.56 6.25
N TYR A 95 15.17 -14.87 5.06
CA TYR A 95 15.56 -14.17 3.84
C TYR A 95 15.07 -12.71 3.85
N LEU A 96 13.81 -12.48 4.25
CA LEU A 96 13.19 -11.16 4.32
C LEU A 96 13.80 -10.30 5.43
N ALA A 97 14.29 -10.89 6.51
CA ALA A 97 14.97 -10.20 7.60
C ALA A 97 16.29 -9.52 7.15
N ARG A 98 16.81 -9.85 5.96
CA ARG A 98 17.92 -9.09 5.37
C ARG A 98 17.50 -7.67 5.00
N TYR A 99 16.20 -7.43 4.79
CA TYR A 99 15.64 -6.13 4.49
C TYR A 99 15.11 -5.42 5.74
N THR A 100 15.28 -4.10 5.78
CA THR A 100 14.58 -3.28 6.78
C THR A 100 13.09 -3.21 6.48
N ILE A 101 12.26 -3.00 7.51
CA ILE A 101 10.82 -2.77 7.38
C ILE A 101 10.53 -1.67 6.35
N THR A 102 11.27 -0.57 6.41
CA THR A 102 11.10 0.54 5.46
C THR A 102 11.35 0.10 4.03
N ASN A 103 12.41 -0.69 3.78
CA ASN A 103 12.72 -1.19 2.44
C ASN A 103 11.63 -2.13 1.93
N LEU A 104 11.14 -3.06 2.77
CA LEU A 104 10.00 -3.93 2.43
C LEU A 104 8.74 -3.11 2.15
N GLY A 105 8.53 -2.03 2.90
CA GLY A 105 7.45 -1.06 2.71
C GLY A 105 7.51 -0.34 1.35
N GLU A 106 8.69 -0.15 0.77
CA GLU A 106 8.84 0.38 -0.59
C GLU A 106 8.75 -0.72 -1.66
N ILE A 107 9.35 -1.90 -1.44
CA ILE A 107 9.31 -3.03 -2.38
C ILE A 107 7.88 -3.48 -2.66
N ARG A 108 7.02 -3.57 -1.64
CA ARG A 108 5.60 -3.95 -1.82
C ARG A 108 4.80 -2.99 -2.72
N LYS A 109 5.33 -1.78 -2.96
CA LYS A 109 4.69 -0.77 -3.83
C LYS A 109 5.15 -0.87 -5.28
N LEU A 110 6.11 -1.76 -5.57
CA LEU A 110 6.60 -1.98 -6.93
C LEU A 110 5.45 -2.51 -7.80
N PRO A 111 5.33 -2.02 -9.04
CA PRO A 111 4.31 -2.52 -9.94
C PRO A 111 4.46 -4.03 -10.19
N GLY A 112 3.35 -4.75 -10.28
CA GLY A 112 3.38 -6.20 -10.49
C GLY A 112 3.84 -7.01 -9.27
N PHE A 113 4.02 -6.38 -8.11
CA PHE A 113 4.32 -7.10 -6.87
C PHE A 113 3.20 -8.09 -6.52
N ASN A 114 3.59 -9.34 -6.27
CA ASN A 114 2.69 -10.47 -6.01
C ASN A 114 2.98 -11.16 -4.65
N GLY A 115 3.79 -10.54 -3.79
CA GLY A 115 4.26 -11.17 -2.55
C GLY A 115 5.66 -11.80 -2.65
N ASN A 116 6.17 -12.02 -3.87
CA ASN A 116 7.49 -12.61 -4.08
C ASN A 116 8.57 -11.53 -4.24
N ILE A 117 9.44 -11.43 -3.25
CA ILE A 117 10.54 -10.46 -3.25
C ILE A 117 11.67 -10.87 -4.21
N GLU A 118 11.91 -12.17 -4.43
CA GLU A 118 12.95 -12.64 -5.36
C GLU A 118 12.64 -12.22 -6.80
N ASP A 119 11.37 -12.28 -7.19
CA ASP A 119 10.92 -11.76 -8.49
C ASP A 119 11.20 -10.26 -8.61
N MET A 120 10.95 -9.50 -7.54
CA MET A 120 11.24 -8.07 -7.52
C MET A 120 12.74 -7.78 -7.57
N GLU A 121 13.58 -8.57 -6.87
CA GLU A 121 15.05 -8.48 -6.95
C GLU A 121 15.50 -8.61 -8.40
N ASN A 122 14.99 -9.61 -9.12
CA ASN A 122 15.38 -9.85 -10.51
C ASN A 122 14.86 -8.77 -11.47
N ILE A 123 13.60 -8.38 -11.36
CA ILE A 123 12.96 -7.44 -12.30
C ILE A 123 13.48 -6.01 -12.09
N TYR A 124 13.62 -5.59 -10.84
CA TYR A 124 13.94 -4.20 -10.49
C TYR A 124 15.36 -4.02 -9.93
N ASN A 125 16.17 -5.09 -9.93
CA ASN A 125 17.53 -5.13 -9.39
C ASN A 125 17.57 -4.66 -7.92
N VAL A 126 16.54 -4.95 -7.12
CA VAL A 126 16.51 -4.56 -5.71
C VAL A 126 17.36 -5.52 -4.87
N SER A 127 17.92 -5.02 -3.78
CA SER A 127 18.77 -5.80 -2.89
C SER A 127 18.72 -5.24 -1.46
N PRO A 128 19.13 -6.02 -0.44
CA PRO A 128 19.14 -5.56 0.95
C PRO A 128 20.00 -4.32 1.20
N SER A 129 21.05 -4.11 0.40
CA SER A 129 21.94 -2.94 0.51
C SER A 129 21.33 -1.67 -0.06
N ASN A 130 20.22 -1.75 -0.81
CA ASN A 130 19.61 -0.56 -1.35
C ASN A 130 19.03 0.32 -0.24
N SER A 131 19.29 1.62 -0.34
CA SER A 131 18.64 2.59 0.53
C SER A 131 17.17 2.77 0.13
N SER A 132 16.34 3.21 1.08
CA SER A 132 14.93 3.54 0.80
C SER A 132 14.79 4.59 -0.31
N LYS A 133 15.75 5.51 -0.44
CA LYS A 133 15.79 6.51 -1.52
C LYS A 133 15.99 5.84 -2.89
N GLU A 134 16.95 4.93 -2.99
CA GLU A 134 17.21 4.17 -4.24
C GLU A 134 15.99 3.34 -4.65
N LEU A 135 15.34 2.68 -3.69
CA LEU A 135 14.10 1.92 -3.94
C LEU A 135 12.97 2.83 -4.45
N ARG A 136 12.83 4.05 -3.91
CA ARG A 136 11.87 5.04 -4.41
C ARG A 136 12.20 5.53 -5.82
N GLU A 137 13.48 5.66 -6.16
CA GLU A 137 13.91 6.04 -7.50
C GLU A 137 13.60 4.92 -8.50
N LYS A 138 13.88 3.66 -8.14
CA LYS A 138 13.49 2.48 -8.92
C LYS A 138 11.98 2.39 -9.10
N LEU A 139 11.20 2.65 -8.05
CA LEU A 139 9.74 2.71 -8.12
C LEU A 139 9.25 3.79 -9.10
N LYS A 140 9.87 4.98 -9.08
CA LYS A 140 9.54 6.06 -10.04
C LYS A 140 9.89 5.67 -11.47
N ALA A 141 11.03 5.03 -11.68
CA ALA A 141 11.46 4.55 -13.01
C ALA A 141 10.50 3.47 -13.54
N ALA A 142 10.23 2.44 -12.75
CA ALA A 142 9.30 1.35 -13.07
C ALA A 142 7.91 1.87 -13.47
N ARG A 143 7.40 2.87 -12.74
CA ARG A 143 6.11 3.50 -13.06
C ARG A 143 6.13 4.29 -14.36
N ARG A 144 7.25 4.88 -14.75
CA ARG A 144 7.39 5.57 -16.05
C ARG A 144 7.41 4.57 -17.21
N GLU A 145 8.09 3.44 -17.03
CA GLU A 145 8.18 2.39 -18.05
C GLU A 145 6.86 1.65 -18.26
N LEU A 146 6.11 1.38 -17.18
CA LEU A 146 4.77 0.77 -17.26
C LEU A 146 3.68 1.75 -17.72
N HIS A 147 3.95 3.05 -17.69
CA HIS A 147 3.05 4.07 -18.17
C HIS A 147 3.74 5.06 -19.11
N PRO A 148 3.97 4.70 -20.39
CA PRO A 148 4.01 5.71 -21.45
C PRO A 148 2.70 6.52 -21.49
N ASN A 149 1.60 5.95 -20.97
CA ASN A 149 0.30 6.60 -20.88
C ASN A 149 0.12 7.57 -19.70
N ALA A 150 0.96 7.60 -18.66
CA ALA A 150 0.77 8.56 -17.55
C ALA A 150 1.24 9.97 -17.94
N ALA A 151 2.28 10.06 -18.77
CA ALA A 151 2.68 11.32 -19.41
C ALA A 151 1.60 11.82 -20.37
N LYS A 152 1.04 10.92 -21.21
CA LYS A 152 -0.12 11.25 -22.06
C LYS A 152 -1.37 11.61 -21.27
N ILE A 153 -1.67 10.94 -20.15
CA ILE A 153 -2.81 11.28 -19.29
C ILE A 153 -2.60 12.67 -18.67
N LYS A 154 -1.40 12.98 -18.16
CA LYS A 154 -1.11 14.32 -17.62
C LYS A 154 -1.17 15.41 -18.69
N GLU A 155 -0.60 15.17 -19.86
CA GLU A 155 -0.66 16.07 -21.01
C GLU A 155 -2.09 16.25 -21.52
N ASN A 156 -2.90 15.19 -21.53
CA ASN A 156 -4.31 15.24 -21.91
C ASN A 156 -5.16 15.96 -20.86
N THR A 157 -4.87 15.81 -19.57
CA THR A 157 -5.54 16.57 -18.50
C THR A 157 -5.19 18.05 -18.57
N GLU A 158 -3.93 18.41 -18.81
CA GLU A 158 -3.51 19.82 -18.98
C GLU A 158 -4.11 20.45 -20.24
N LYS A 159 -4.20 19.70 -21.36
CA LYS A 159 -4.93 20.13 -22.56
C LYS A 159 -6.43 20.25 -22.32
N PHE A 160 -7.02 19.37 -21.51
CA PHE A 160 -8.43 19.40 -21.13
C PHE A 160 -8.76 20.63 -20.29
N GLU A 161 -7.97 20.92 -19.26
CA GLU A 161 -8.11 22.12 -18.43
C GLU A 161 -7.93 23.40 -19.27
N ALA A 162 -6.97 23.42 -20.19
CA ALA A 162 -6.79 24.53 -21.12
C ALA A 162 -7.96 24.71 -22.10
N LEU A 163 -8.58 23.61 -22.58
CA LEU A 163 -9.75 23.65 -23.46
C LEU A 163 -10.99 24.12 -22.71
N GLU A 164 -11.23 23.60 -21.50
CA GLU A 164 -12.34 23.99 -20.63
C GLU A 164 -12.27 25.49 -20.27
N LEU A 165 -11.06 26.02 -20.06
CA LEU A 165 -10.81 27.46 -19.85
C LEU A 165 -11.02 28.31 -21.11
N SER A 166 -11.02 27.71 -22.31
CA SER A 166 -11.20 28.42 -23.60
C SER A 166 -12.63 28.39 -24.14
N ILE A 167 -13.47 27.48 -23.63
CA ILE A 167 -14.89 27.39 -23.98
C ILE A 167 -15.63 28.44 -23.16
N LYS A 168 -16.38 29.33 -23.83
CA LYS A 168 -17.25 30.30 -23.14
C LYS A 168 -18.22 29.55 -22.22
N GLU A 169 -18.36 30.03 -20.99
CA GLU A 169 -19.10 29.37 -19.92
C GLU A 169 -20.54 28.98 -20.33
N ASP A 170 -21.22 29.84 -21.10
CA ASP A 170 -22.57 29.57 -21.63
C ASP A 170 -22.60 28.37 -22.59
N THR A 171 -21.56 28.20 -23.40
CA THR A 171 -21.43 27.06 -24.32
C THR A 171 -21.14 25.77 -23.55
N LEU A 172 -20.32 25.83 -22.50
CA LEU A 172 -20.03 24.67 -21.64
C LEU A 172 -21.28 24.21 -20.88
N ASN A 173 -22.08 25.15 -20.38
CA ASN A 173 -23.33 24.85 -19.67
C ASN A 173 -24.39 24.27 -20.61
N ALA A 174 -24.52 24.80 -21.83
CA ALA A 174 -25.41 24.22 -22.84
C ALA A 174 -24.99 22.78 -23.23
N PHE A 175 -23.69 22.52 -23.34
CA PHE A 175 -23.16 21.19 -23.63
C PHE A 175 -23.42 20.20 -22.48
N LYS A 176 -23.17 20.60 -21.22
CA LYS A 176 -23.48 19.79 -20.03
C LYS A 176 -24.94 19.39 -19.97
N LEU A 177 -25.84 20.33 -20.28
CA LEU A 177 -27.28 20.10 -20.31
C LEU A 177 -27.69 19.14 -21.44
N ALA A 178 -27.09 19.27 -22.63
CA ALA A 178 -27.34 18.37 -23.75
C ALA A 178 -26.91 16.93 -23.44
N CYS A 179 -25.72 16.73 -22.86
CA CYS A 179 -25.26 15.39 -22.45
C CYS A 179 -26.15 14.77 -21.37
N ALA A 180 -26.59 15.57 -20.39
CA ALA A 180 -27.49 15.09 -19.34
C ALA A 180 -28.85 14.64 -19.89
N ASN A 181 -29.38 15.32 -20.92
CA ASN A 181 -30.64 14.94 -21.57
C ASN A 181 -30.54 13.62 -22.35
N GLU A 182 -29.35 13.29 -22.86
CA GLU A 182 -29.04 12.02 -23.52
C GLU A 182 -28.64 10.92 -22.52
N GLY A 183 -28.62 11.22 -21.22
CA GLY A 183 -28.24 10.27 -20.17
C GLY A 183 -26.75 9.99 -20.06
N GLU A 184 -25.91 10.81 -20.71
CA GLU A 184 -24.46 10.64 -20.72
C GLU A 184 -23.75 11.70 -19.87
N HIS A 185 -22.69 11.30 -19.17
CA HIS A 185 -21.87 12.25 -18.43
C HIS A 185 -20.98 13.02 -19.40
N TYR A 186 -21.10 14.35 -19.45
CA TYR A 186 -20.43 15.20 -20.44
C TYR A 186 -18.91 14.97 -20.57
N ILE A 187 -18.23 14.58 -19.48
CA ILE A 187 -16.80 14.22 -19.50
C ILE A 187 -16.50 13.03 -20.42
N HIS A 188 -17.38 12.03 -20.51
CA HIS A 188 -17.19 10.88 -21.39
C HIS A 188 -17.37 11.28 -22.86
N VAL A 189 -18.43 12.03 -23.18
CA VAL A 189 -18.68 12.58 -24.52
C VAL A 189 -17.52 13.47 -24.99
N LEU A 190 -16.99 14.32 -24.09
CA LEU A 190 -15.86 15.18 -24.42
C LEU A 190 -14.58 14.37 -24.68
N LYS A 191 -14.35 13.29 -23.91
CA LYS A 191 -13.21 12.39 -24.11
C LYS A 191 -13.30 11.67 -25.46
N ASP A 192 -14.48 11.22 -25.85
CA ASP A 192 -14.68 10.51 -27.11
C ASP A 192 -14.51 11.46 -28.31
N PHE A 193 -15.08 12.67 -28.24
CA PHE A 193 -14.89 13.70 -29.26
C PHE A 193 -13.41 14.08 -29.44
N ILE A 194 -12.66 14.21 -28.33
CA ILE A 194 -11.22 14.53 -28.38
C ILE A 194 -10.43 13.37 -28.95
N ASN A 195 -10.73 12.13 -28.55
CA ASN A 195 -10.08 10.95 -29.11
C ASN A 195 -10.31 10.86 -30.62
N ASP A 196 -11.54 11.11 -31.09
CA ASP A 196 -11.86 11.15 -32.51
C ASP A 196 -11.15 12.29 -33.25
N TYR A 197 -11.10 13.49 -32.67
CA TYR A 197 -10.39 14.62 -33.27
C TYR A 197 -8.88 14.34 -33.38
N ILE A 198 -8.27 13.78 -32.33
CA ILE A 198 -6.85 13.39 -32.31
C ILE A 198 -6.57 12.30 -33.34
N ASN A 199 -7.43 11.28 -33.44
CA ASN A 199 -7.20 10.16 -34.34
C ASN A 199 -7.43 10.50 -35.83
N ASN A 200 -8.18 11.56 -36.13
CA ASN A 200 -8.53 11.94 -37.50
C ASN A 200 -7.80 13.19 -38.03
N HIS A 201 -7.11 13.94 -37.17
CA HIS A 201 -6.45 15.21 -37.54
C HIS A 201 -4.98 15.34 -37.08
N LEU A 202 -4.37 14.28 -36.53
CA LEU A 202 -2.91 14.13 -36.35
C LEU A 202 -2.39 12.97 -37.19
#